data_AF-A0A221NNU5-F1
#
_entry.id   AF-A0A221NNU5-F1
#
_cell.length_a   1.000
_cell.length_b   1.000
_cell.length_c   1.000
_cell.angle_alpha   90.00
_cell.angle_beta   90.00
_cell.angle_gamma   90.00
#
_symmetry.space_group_name_H-M   'P 1'
#
loop_
_entity.id
_entity.type
_entity.pdbx_description
1 polymer ?
#
loop_
_entity_poly.entity_id
_entity_poly.type
_entity_poly.pdbx_seq_one_letter_code
_entity_poly.pdbx_strand_id
1 'polypeptide(L)'
;MVVDPEAAMAANELYRQRRALTPDMREHLNSYLEPARKALESLSEPTTATAVVEAFGSVGLTDAVQTDDNGNGVRFGAASPQGGCLFGYVAFDGKVDISNGGSIMDGGCLEMPGH
;
A
#
# COMPACT_ATOMS: atom_id res chain seq x y z
N MET A 1 -16.58 -24.70 -3.64
CA MET A 1 -16.41 -23.36 -3.06
C MET A 1 -16.58 -22.39 -4.21
N VAL A 2 -17.80 -21.84 -4.37
CA VAL A 2 -18.14 -20.95 -5.49
C VAL A 2 -17.62 -19.58 -5.10
N VAL A 3 -16.69 -19.05 -5.88
CA VAL A 3 -16.19 -17.68 -5.71
C VAL A 3 -17.33 -16.74 -6.14
N ASP A 4 -17.80 -15.89 -5.22
CA ASP A 4 -18.86 -14.93 -5.49
C ASP A 4 -18.43 -13.94 -6.61
N PRO A 5 -19.16 -13.89 -7.74
CA PRO A 5 -18.75 -13.09 -8.91
C PRO A 5 -18.87 -11.56 -8.69
N GLU A 6 -19.56 -11.12 -7.64
CA GLU A 6 -19.68 -9.68 -7.33
C GLU A 6 -18.39 -9.09 -6.71
N ALA A 7 -17.61 -9.88 -5.95
CA ALA A 7 -16.32 -9.44 -5.41
C ALA A 7 -15.28 -9.22 -6.53
N ALA A 8 -15.39 -9.95 -7.64
CA ALA A 8 -14.56 -9.79 -8.83
C ALA A 8 -14.91 -8.54 -9.64
N MET A 9 -16.16 -8.05 -9.58
CA MET A 9 -16.60 -6.86 -10.31
C MET A 9 -16.30 -5.55 -9.58
N ALA A 10 -16.31 -5.52 -8.24
CA ALA A 10 -15.94 -4.33 -7.47
C ALA A 10 -14.44 -3.98 -7.57
N ALA A 11 -13.57 -4.99 -7.66
CA ALA A 11 -12.15 -4.80 -7.98
C ALA A 11 -11.95 -4.17 -9.37
N ASN A 12 -12.88 -4.41 -10.31
CA ASN A 12 -12.75 -4.01 -11.71
C ASN A 12 -12.96 -2.49 -11.93
N GLU A 13 -13.64 -1.80 -11.02
CA GLU A 13 -13.92 -0.35 -11.15
C GLU A 13 -12.79 0.52 -10.56
N LEU A 14 -12.17 0.08 -9.47
CA LEU A 14 -10.93 0.65 -8.93
C LEU A 14 -9.72 0.40 -9.85
N TYR A 15 -9.76 -0.66 -10.66
CA TYR A 15 -8.74 -0.99 -11.66
C TYR A 15 -8.64 0.03 -12.81
N ARG A 16 -9.68 0.86 -13.06
CA ARG A 16 -9.68 1.77 -14.23
C ARG A 16 -8.68 2.92 -14.14
N GLN A 17 -8.08 3.18 -12.98
CA GLN A 17 -7.16 4.32 -12.79
C GLN A 17 -5.70 3.92 -12.51
N ARG A 18 -5.41 2.62 -12.35
CA ARG A 18 -4.06 2.12 -12.03
C ARG A 18 -3.55 1.25 -13.15
N ARG A 19 -2.28 1.43 -13.56
CA ARG A 19 -1.69 0.60 -14.62
C ARG A 19 -1.80 -0.88 -14.27
N ALA A 20 -2.16 -1.71 -15.25
CA ALA A 20 -2.21 -3.15 -15.04
C ALA A 20 -0.82 -3.66 -14.60
N LEU A 21 -0.77 -4.34 -13.45
CA LEU A 21 0.40 -5.09 -13.02
C LEU A 21 0.53 -6.37 -13.85
N THR A 22 1.75 -6.70 -14.25
CA THR A 22 2.02 -8.06 -14.74
C THR A 22 1.91 -9.06 -13.58
N PRO A 23 1.63 -10.35 -13.86
CA PRO A 23 1.62 -11.38 -12.83
C PRO A 23 2.91 -11.42 -12.02
N ASP A 24 4.07 -11.30 -12.68
CA ASP A 24 5.39 -11.26 -12.03
C ASP A 24 5.54 -10.07 -11.08
N MET A 25 5.10 -8.88 -11.47
CA MET A 25 5.11 -7.69 -10.61
C MET A 25 4.20 -7.88 -9.39
N ARG A 26 3.01 -8.46 -9.60
CA ARG A 26 2.07 -8.73 -8.51
C ARG A 26 2.65 -9.75 -7.52
N GLU A 27 3.25 -10.82 -8.01
CA GLU A 27 3.86 -11.85 -7.17
C GLU A 27 5.05 -11.29 -6.38
N HIS A 28 5.85 -10.44 -7.01
CA HIS A 28 6.91 -9.70 -6.35
C HIS A 28 6.38 -8.76 -5.27
N LEU A 29 5.33 -7.97 -5.54
CA LEU A 29 4.68 -7.10 -4.54
C LEU A 29 4.07 -7.91 -3.40
N ASN A 30 3.46 -9.06 -3.69
CA ASN A 30 2.93 -9.97 -2.68
C ASN A 30 4.02 -10.46 -1.72
N SER A 31 5.25 -10.67 -2.20
CA SER A 31 6.37 -11.05 -1.35
C SER A 31 6.74 -9.99 -0.30
N TYR A 32 6.39 -8.72 -0.53
CA TYR A 32 6.58 -7.63 0.41
C TYR A 32 5.39 -7.37 1.33
N LEU A 33 4.19 -7.88 1.02
CA LEU A 33 2.99 -7.61 1.81
C LEU A 33 3.12 -8.09 3.25
N GLU A 34 3.48 -9.37 3.46
CA GLU A 34 3.62 -9.93 4.81
C GLU A 34 4.75 -9.28 5.63
N PRO A 35 5.98 -9.09 5.11
CA PRO A 35 7.02 -8.41 5.88
C PRO A 35 6.70 -6.93 6.13
N ALA A 36 6.08 -6.23 5.18
CA ALA A 36 5.62 -4.85 5.42
C ALA A 36 4.50 -4.79 6.46
N ARG A 37 3.49 -5.68 6.36
CA ARG A 37 2.42 -5.79 7.36
C ARG A 37 3.00 -6.02 8.75
N LYS A 38 3.91 -6.98 8.89
CA LYS A 38 4.55 -7.30 10.17
C LYS A 38 5.38 -6.14 10.72
N ALA A 39 6.09 -5.41 9.85
CA ALA A 39 6.84 -4.23 10.27
C ALA A 39 5.90 -3.12 10.77
N LEU A 40 4.77 -2.89 10.09
CA LEU A 40 3.76 -1.91 10.48
C LEU A 40 3.02 -2.32 11.76
N GLU A 41 2.66 -3.60 11.91
CA GLU A 41 2.04 -4.15 13.13
C GLU A 41 2.98 -4.11 14.34
N SER A 42 4.30 -4.06 14.10
CA SER A 42 5.30 -3.91 15.16
C SER A 42 5.52 -2.46 15.60
N LEU A 43 4.90 -1.48 14.92
CA LEU A 43 4.99 -0.08 15.30
C LEU A 43 4.24 0.15 16.61
N SER A 44 4.82 0.98 17.48
CA SER A 44 4.20 1.38 18.73
C SER A 44 3.09 2.39 18.47
N GLU A 45 2.00 2.29 19.24
CA GLU A 45 0.92 3.28 19.23
C GLU A 45 1.33 4.53 20.04
N PRO A 46 1.04 5.76 19.56
CA PRO A 46 0.40 6.08 18.28
C PRO A 46 1.38 5.98 17.10
N THR A 47 0.93 5.37 16.00
CA THR A 47 1.70 5.26 14.76
C THR A 47 1.90 6.62 14.12
N THR A 48 3.14 6.95 13.73
CA THR A 48 3.46 8.21 13.05
C THR A 48 3.88 7.99 11.60
N ALA A 49 3.75 9.01 10.76
CA ALA A 49 4.21 8.98 9.37
C ALA A 49 5.69 8.59 9.24
N THR A 50 6.55 9.13 10.12
CA THR A 50 7.98 8.78 10.15
C THR A 50 8.21 7.31 10.47
N ALA A 51 7.50 6.75 11.46
CA ALA A 51 7.62 5.35 11.83
C ALA A 51 7.19 4.40 10.69
N VAL A 52 6.18 4.79 9.92
CA VAL A 52 5.75 4.04 8.73
C VAL A 52 6.84 4.04 7.65
N VAL A 53 7.47 5.19 7.38
CA VAL A 53 8.60 5.28 6.44
C VAL A 53 9.77 4.40 6.89
N GLU A 54 10.11 4.40 8.18
CA GLU A 54 11.17 3.54 8.74
C GLU A 54 10.84 2.04 8.64
N ALA A 55 9.58 1.66 8.83
CA ALA A 55 9.10 0.30 8.65
C ALA A 55 9.28 -0.17 7.20
N PHE A 56 8.91 0.66 6.22
CA PHE A 56 9.14 0.36 4.80
C PHE A 56 10.63 0.32 4.44
N GLY A 57 11.44 1.19 5.03
CA GLY A 57 12.89 1.15 4.87
C GLY A 57 13.51 -0.16 5.34
N SER A 58 13.01 -0.73 6.43
CA SER A 58 13.45 -2.04 6.95
C SER A 58 13.13 -3.20 6.00
N VAL A 59 12.16 -3.02 5.10
CA VAL A 59 11.73 -3.99 4.09
C VAL A 59 12.42 -3.75 2.73
N GLY A 60 13.24 -2.69 2.63
CA GLY A 60 13.98 -2.33 1.41
C GLY A 60 13.19 -1.46 0.44
N LEU A 61 12.10 -0.83 0.89
CA LEU A 61 11.29 0.09 0.11
C LEU A 61 11.57 1.52 0.58
N THR A 62 12.68 2.11 0.15
CA THR A 62 13.14 3.43 0.65
C THR A 62 12.91 4.58 -0.33
N ASP A 63 12.93 4.32 -1.63
CA ASP A 63 13.12 5.40 -2.63
C ASP A 63 11.85 6.17 -3.00
N ALA A 64 10.67 5.65 -2.68
CA ALA A 64 9.41 6.24 -3.11
C ALA A 64 8.25 5.96 -2.13
N VAL A 65 8.50 6.13 -0.83
CA VAL A 65 7.47 6.03 0.21
C VAL A 65 6.81 7.39 0.42
N GLN A 66 5.51 7.42 0.26
CA GLN A 66 4.63 8.55 0.54
C GLN A 66 3.80 8.20 1.77
N THR A 67 3.62 9.15 2.67
CA THR A 67 2.77 9.01 3.85
C THR A 67 1.87 10.23 4.00
N ASP A 68 0.67 10.01 4.50
CA ASP A 68 -0.35 11.04 4.76
C ASP A 68 -1.00 10.75 6.10
N ASP A 69 -0.72 11.60 7.09
CA ASP A 69 -1.33 11.51 8.42
C ASP A 69 -2.63 12.32 8.41
N ASN A 70 -3.75 11.63 8.61
CA ASN A 70 -5.07 12.23 8.60
C ASN A 70 -5.66 12.44 10.00
N GLY A 71 -4.87 12.26 11.06
CA GLY A 71 -5.30 12.43 12.46
C GLY A 71 -6.15 11.29 13.02
N ASN A 72 -6.50 10.28 12.23
CA ASN A 72 -7.06 9.00 12.70
C ASN A 72 -6.12 7.82 12.40
N GLY A 73 -5.05 8.06 11.65
CA GLY A 73 -4.06 7.08 11.25
C GLY A 73 -3.22 7.61 10.09
N VAL A 74 -2.32 6.76 9.60
CA VAL A 74 -1.35 7.09 8.57
C VAL A 74 -1.66 6.29 7.31
N ARG A 75 -2.02 6.97 6.24
CA ARG A 75 -2.06 6.38 4.90
C ARG A 75 -0.65 6.34 4.33
N PHE A 76 -0.35 5.32 3.54
CA PHE A 76 0.97 5.16 2.94
C PHE A 76 0.89 4.59 1.53
N GLY A 77 1.91 4.90 0.73
CA GLY A 77 2.07 4.43 -0.64
C GLY A 77 3.56 4.31 -0.98
N ALA A 78 4.05 3.11 -1.25
CA ALA A 78 5.44 2.82 -1.57
C ALA A 78 5.56 2.25 -2.99
N ALA A 79 6.38 2.87 -3.85
CA ALA A 79 6.69 2.30 -5.16
C ALA A 79 7.72 1.18 -5.05
N SER A 80 7.50 0.09 -5.78
CA SER A 80 8.51 -0.97 -5.93
C SER A 80 9.46 -0.64 -7.08
N PRO A 81 10.76 -0.94 -6.94
CA PRO A 81 11.74 -0.77 -8.02
C PRO A 81 11.45 -1.65 -9.25
N GLN A 82 10.73 -2.76 -9.09
CA GLN A 82 10.30 -3.61 -10.22
C GLN A 82 9.01 -3.13 -10.88
N GLY A 83 8.40 -2.05 -10.36
CA GLY A 83 7.14 -1.51 -10.82
C GLY A 83 5.96 -1.91 -9.94
N GLY A 84 4.94 -1.06 -9.95
CA GLY A 84 3.78 -1.17 -9.07
C GLY A 84 3.97 -0.50 -7.71
N CYS A 85 2.88 -0.47 -6.95
CA CYS A 85 2.77 0.28 -5.71
C CYS A 85 2.15 -0.59 -4.62
N LEU A 86 2.77 -0.58 -3.45
CA LEU A 86 2.13 -0.99 -2.20
C LEU A 86 1.45 0.24 -1.62
N PHE A 87 0.23 0.10 -1.15
CA PHE A 87 -0.51 1.20 -0.54
C PHE A 87 -1.43 0.66 0.53
N GLY A 88 -1.78 1.51 1.48
CA GLY A 88 -2.57 1.06 2.60
C GLY A 88 -2.77 2.15 3.65
N TYR A 89 -3.19 1.70 4.82
CA TYR A 89 -3.53 2.55 5.94
C TYR A 89 -3.21 1.84 7.25
N VAL A 90 -2.55 2.56 8.16
CA VAL A 90 -2.36 2.14 9.55
C VAL A 90 -3.21 3.03 10.44
N ALA A 91 -4.20 2.45 11.10
CA ALA A 91 -5.00 3.14 12.09
C ALA A 91 -4.20 3.35 13.39
N PHE A 92 -4.56 4.38 14.16
CA PHE A 92 -3.92 4.62 15.46
C PHE A 92 -4.19 3.54 16.51
N ASP A 93 -5.17 2.66 16.29
CA ASP A 93 -5.47 1.47 17.10
C ASP A 93 -4.62 0.24 16.71
N GLY A 94 -3.56 0.45 15.92
CA GLY A 94 -2.63 -0.58 15.48
C GLY A 94 -3.15 -1.46 14.35
N LYS A 95 -4.36 -1.24 13.83
CA LYS A 95 -4.85 -2.00 12.66
C LYS A 95 -4.13 -1.57 11.40
N VAL A 96 -3.56 -2.54 10.70
CA VAL A 96 -2.86 -2.36 9.42
C VAL A 96 -3.69 -2.96 8.29
N ASP A 97 -3.99 -2.14 7.30
CA ASP A 97 -4.51 -2.57 6.00
C ASP A 97 -3.44 -2.27 4.94
N ILE A 98 -3.01 -3.29 4.22
CA ILE A 98 -2.01 -3.17 3.16
C ILE A 98 -2.47 -3.92 1.92
N SER A 99 -2.39 -3.24 0.78
CA SER A 99 -2.77 -3.75 -0.52
C SER A 99 -1.68 -3.44 -1.55
N ASN A 100 -1.67 -4.18 -2.65
CA ASN A 100 -0.80 -3.90 -3.79
C ASN A 100 -1.61 -3.59 -5.04
N GLY A 101 -1.04 -2.79 -5.94
CA GLY A 101 -1.70 -2.38 -7.16
C GLY A 101 -0.75 -1.68 -8.12
N GLY A 102 -1.27 -1.33 -9.30
CA GLY A 102 -0.55 -0.52 -10.25
C GLY A 102 -0.23 0.88 -9.74
N SER A 103 0.74 1.53 -10.37
CA SER A 103 0.89 2.98 -10.22
C SER A 103 -0.34 3.72 -10.73
N ILE A 104 -0.70 4.80 -10.02
CA ILE A 104 -1.78 5.69 -10.43
C ILE A 104 -1.31 6.45 -11.68
N MET A 105 -2.23 6.83 -12.56
CA MET A 105 -1.91 7.59 -13.78
C MET A 105 -1.17 8.92 -13.51
N ASP A 106 -1.30 9.49 -12.31
CA ASP A 106 -0.59 10.69 -11.84
C ASP A 106 0.90 10.42 -11.48
N GLY A 107 1.37 9.18 -11.62
CA GLY A 107 2.76 8.80 -11.32
C GLY A 107 3.05 8.57 -9.83
N GLY A 108 2.04 8.68 -8.97
CA GLY A 108 2.13 8.39 -7.54
C GLY A 108 1.69 6.97 -7.15
N CYS A 109 2.10 6.57 -5.95
CA CYS A 109 1.61 5.36 -5.27
C CYS A 109 0.54 5.65 -4.20
N LEU A 110 0.50 6.89 -3.72
CA LEU A 110 -0.57 7.40 -2.87
C LEU A 110 -1.43 8.35 -3.70
N GLU A 111 -2.76 8.23 -3.59
CA GLU A 111 -3.67 9.27 -4.06
C GLU A 111 -3.48 10.47 -3.13
N MET A 112 -2.62 11.42 -3.53
CA MET A 112 -2.56 12.69 -2.83
C MET A 112 -3.93 13.35 -3.00
N PRO A 113 -4.64 13.75 -1.93
CA PRO A 113 -5.77 14.64 -2.08
C PRO A 113 -5.24 15.91 -2.74
N GLY A 114 -5.62 16.10 -4.00
CA GLY A 114 -5.25 17.28 -4.78
C GLY A 114 -5.59 18.55 -3.99
N HIS A 115 -4.65 19.49 -4.02
CA HIS A 115 -4.73 20.77 -3.35
C HIS A 115 -5.93 21.61 -3.82
#